data_AF-A0A523IFY7-F1
#
_entry.id   AF-A0A523IFY7-F1
#
_cell.length_a   1.000
_cell.length_b   1.000
_cell.length_c   1.000
_cell.angle_alpha   90.00
_cell.angle_beta   90.00
_cell.angle_gamma   90.00
#
_symmetry.space_group_name_H-M   'P 1'
#
loop_
_entity.id
_entity.type
_entity.pdbx_description
1 polymer ?
#
loop_
_entity_poly.entity_id
_entity_poly.type
_entity_poly.pdbx_seq_one_letter_code
_entity_poly.pdbx_strand_id
1 'polypeptide(L)'
;LKAMKKRRQTNSIKNLTNGPGKLFQAFKFNPGVHGEQVGRSVFLQRYLKQSRFEISTSSRIGISRAVDLQWRFFIKGNEFVSK
;
A
#
# COMPACT_ATOMS: atom_id res chain seq x y z
N LEU A 1 -8.85 -8.22 8.99
CA LEU A 1 -8.76 -6.99 9.83
C LEU A 1 -8.26 -7.24 11.26
N LYS A 2 -8.85 -8.14 12.08
CA LYS A 2 -8.44 -8.37 13.49
C LYS A 2 -6.93 -8.58 13.68
N ALA A 3 -6.32 -9.45 12.87
CA ALA A 3 -4.88 -9.70 12.90
C ALA A 3 -4.05 -8.45 12.57
N MET A 4 -4.46 -7.67 11.57
CA MET A 4 -3.79 -6.42 11.18
C MET A 4 -3.88 -5.38 12.30
N LYS A 5 -5.05 -5.20 12.93
CA LYS A 5 -5.24 -4.32 14.09
C LYS A 5 -4.32 -4.69 15.25
N LYS A 6 -4.22 -5.99 15.57
CA LYS A 6 -3.29 -6.50 16.60
C LYS A 6 -1.83 -6.20 16.25
N ARG A 7 -1.40 -6.47 15.02
CA ARG A 7 -0.01 -6.24 14.57
C ARG A 7 0.36 -4.76 14.55
N ARG A 8 -0.57 -3.90 14.11
CA ARG A 8 -0.41 -2.44 14.00
C ARG A 8 -0.74 -1.69 15.29
N GLN A 9 -1.22 -2.39 16.32
CA GLN A 9 -1.64 -1.84 17.61
C GLN A 9 -2.59 -0.63 17.46
N THR A 10 -3.53 -0.72 16.53
CA THR A 10 -4.48 0.37 16.25
C THR A 10 -5.83 -0.16 15.84
N ASN A 11 -6.89 0.52 16.28
CA ASN A 11 -8.26 0.26 15.84
C ASN A 11 -8.65 1.05 14.59
N SER A 12 -7.84 2.06 14.20
CA SER A 12 -8.08 2.89 13.02
C SER A 12 -7.84 2.09 11.75
N ILE A 13 -8.92 1.74 11.04
CA ILE A 13 -8.87 0.96 9.80
C ILE A 13 -8.06 1.71 8.73
N LYS A 14 -8.26 3.03 8.61
CA LYS A 14 -7.52 3.87 7.66
C LYS A 14 -6.00 3.83 7.90
N ASN A 15 -5.55 3.57 9.13
CA ASN A 15 -4.15 3.58 9.52
C ASN A 15 -3.47 2.19 9.46
N LEU A 16 -4.18 1.16 8.98
CA LEU A 16 -3.62 -0.19 8.90
C LEU A 16 -2.58 -0.33 7.80
N THR A 17 -2.88 0.20 6.61
CA THR A 17 -2.09 -0.04 5.38
C THR A 17 -1.83 1.21 4.55
N ASN A 18 -2.07 2.42 5.08
CA ASN A 18 -1.85 3.70 4.39
C ASN A 18 -0.37 4.11 4.37
N GLY A 19 0.52 3.18 4.04
CA GLY A 19 1.96 3.42 3.92
C GLY A 19 2.73 2.12 3.76
N PRO A 20 3.90 2.12 3.09
CA PRO A 20 4.63 0.91 2.75
C PRO A 20 5.07 0.09 3.98
N GLY A 21 5.66 0.73 5.00
CA GLY A 21 6.03 0.05 6.25
C GLY A 21 4.82 -0.46 7.04
N LYS A 22 3.70 0.27 7.00
CA LYS A 22 2.45 -0.13 7.66
C LYS A 22 1.84 -1.36 6.99
N LEU A 23 1.84 -1.41 5.66
CA LEU A 23 1.44 -2.57 4.89
C LEU A 23 2.25 -3.81 5.30
N PHE A 24 3.58 -3.68 5.32
CA PHE A 24 4.49 -4.78 5.69
C PHE A 24 4.15 -5.35 7.09
N GLN A 25 4.00 -4.47 8.08
CA GLN A 25 3.63 -4.86 9.44
C GLN A 25 2.23 -5.45 9.54
N ALA A 26 1.24 -4.85 8.88
CA ALA A 26 -0.15 -5.31 8.90
C ALA A 26 -0.26 -6.74 8.32
N PHE A 27 0.46 -7.03 7.25
CA PHE A 27 0.49 -8.34 6.62
C PHE A 27 1.44 -9.34 7.29
N LYS A 28 2.30 -8.89 8.23
CA LYS A 28 3.35 -9.71 8.85
C LYS A 28 4.31 -10.27 7.81
N PHE A 29 4.64 -9.46 6.81
CA PHE A 29 5.76 -9.78 5.95
C PHE A 29 7.04 -9.72 6.78
N ASN A 30 7.94 -10.66 6.51
CA ASN A 30 9.26 -10.74 7.14
C ASN A 30 10.32 -10.45 6.06
N PRO A 31 11.56 -10.09 6.44
CA PRO A 31 12.61 -9.81 5.46
C PRO A 31 12.91 -10.95 4.48
N GLY A 32 12.57 -12.20 4.82
CA GLY A 32 12.76 -13.37 3.95
C GLY A 32 11.95 -13.32 2.66
N VAL A 33 10.89 -12.50 2.58
CA VAL A 33 10.16 -12.29 1.30
C VAL A 33 10.94 -11.45 0.30
N HIS A 34 12.06 -10.83 0.71
CA HIS A 34 12.89 -10.03 -0.18
C HIS A 34 13.57 -10.91 -1.24
N GLY A 35 13.45 -10.52 -2.51
CA GLY A 35 13.98 -11.30 -3.64
C GLY A 35 13.15 -12.52 -4.01
N GLU A 36 12.07 -12.84 -3.26
CA GLU A 36 11.15 -13.90 -3.66
C GLU A 36 10.32 -13.49 -4.88
N GLN A 37 10.04 -14.48 -5.73
CA GLN A 37 9.11 -14.32 -6.84
C GLN A 37 7.69 -14.09 -6.32
N VAL A 38 7.04 -13.03 -6.81
CA VAL A 38 5.61 -12.81 -6.58
C VAL A 38 4.83 -13.99 -7.15
N GLY A 39 3.97 -14.59 -6.33
CA GLY A 39 3.20 -15.79 -6.64
C GLY A 39 3.49 -16.98 -5.71
N ARG A 40 4.59 -16.95 -4.94
CA ARG A 40 4.93 -18.00 -3.97
C ARG A 40 4.27 -17.78 -2.61
N SER A 41 4.91 -16.97 -1.77
CA SER A 41 4.42 -16.63 -0.42
C SER A 41 3.45 -15.43 -0.44
N VAL A 42 3.64 -14.53 -1.40
CA VAL A 42 2.82 -13.33 -1.63
C VAL A 42 2.37 -13.32 -3.08
N PHE A 43 1.08 -13.20 -3.33
CA PHE A 43 0.51 -13.19 -4.66
C PHE A 43 -0.45 -12.01 -4.85
N LEU A 44 -0.66 -11.63 -6.10
CA LEU A 44 -1.65 -10.64 -6.50
C LEU A 44 -2.85 -11.37 -7.11
N GLN A 45 -4.05 -10.94 -6.75
CA GLN A 45 -5.28 -11.47 -7.33
C GLN A 45 -5.95 -10.39 -8.18
N ARG A 46 -6.43 -10.78 -9.38
CA ARG A 46 -7.18 -9.87 -10.23
C ARG A 46 -8.46 -9.44 -9.51
N TYR A 47 -8.67 -8.14 -9.42
CA TYR A 47 -9.92 -7.60 -8.92
C TYR A 47 -11.02 -7.86 -9.96
N LEU A 48 -11.98 -8.72 -9.62
CA LEU A 48 -12.99 -9.21 -10.57
C LEU A 48 -14.19 -8.27 -10.73
N LYS A 49 -14.37 -7.30 -9.83
CA LYS A 49 -15.45 -6.31 -9.93
C LYS A 49 -15.01 -5.18 -10.84
N GLN A 50 -15.89 -4.79 -11.76
CA GLN A 50 -15.67 -3.60 -12.58
C GLN A 50 -15.94 -2.36 -11.72
N SER A 51 -14.88 -1.79 -11.15
CA SER A 51 -14.95 -0.50 -10.46
C SER A 51 -14.48 0.60 -11.42
N ARG A 52 -15.30 1.64 -11.57
CA ARG A 52 -14.84 2.89 -12.20
C ARG A 52 -14.18 3.74 -11.13
N PHE A 53 -12.93 4.10 -11.34
CA PHE A 53 -12.21 5.03 -10.47
C PHE A 53 -11.26 5.89 -11.31
N GLU A 54 -10.98 7.09 -10.83
CA GLU A 54 -9.99 7.98 -11.43
C GLU A 54 -8.62 7.72 -10.81
N ILE A 55 -7.59 7.62 -11.66
CA ILE A 55 -6.20 7.59 -11.24
C ILE A 55 -5.71 9.04 -11.21
N SER A 56 -5.17 9.45 -10.06
CA SER A 56 -4.44 10.70 -9.91
C SER A 56 -2.95 10.43 -9.78
N THR A 57 -2.14 11.44 -10.09
CA THR A 57 -0.69 11.38 -9.93
C THR A 57 -0.18 12.46 -8.98
N SER A 58 1.00 12.23 -8.42
CA SER A 58 1.76 13.22 -7.65
C SER A 58 3.26 12.94 -7.80
N SER A 59 4.09 13.84 -7.25
CA SER A 59 5.47 13.50 -6.91
C SER A 59 5.52 12.32 -5.92
N ARG A 60 6.65 11.60 -5.89
CA ARG A 60 6.87 10.55 -4.88
C ARG A 60 7.14 11.16 -3.51
N ILE A 61 6.77 10.46 -2.45
CA ILE A 61 6.95 10.92 -1.07
C ILE A 61 8.33 10.49 -0.56
N GLY A 62 9.01 11.38 0.17
CA GLY A 62 10.28 11.07 0.85
C GLY A 62 11.51 11.09 -0.07
N ILE A 63 11.43 11.74 -1.22
CA ILE A 63 12.56 11.94 -2.15
C ILE A 63 12.94 13.42 -2.21
N SER A 64 14.23 13.70 -2.39
CA SER A 64 14.76 15.06 -2.62
C SER A 64 15.18 15.32 -4.06
N ARG A 65 15.23 14.28 -4.90
CA ARG A 65 15.63 14.34 -6.32
C ARG A 65 14.51 13.82 -7.20
N ALA A 66 14.38 14.38 -8.41
CA ALA A 66 13.30 14.04 -9.36
C ALA A 66 11.89 14.29 -8.78
N VAL A 67 11.76 15.39 -8.02
CA VAL A 67 10.51 15.78 -7.35
C VAL A 67 9.47 16.34 -8.31
N ASP A 68 9.91 16.79 -9.48
CA ASP A 68 9.11 17.26 -10.61
C ASP A 68 8.34 16.12 -11.30
N LEU A 69 8.86 14.89 -11.21
CA LEU A 69 8.29 13.73 -11.89
C LEU A 69 7.05 13.18 -11.16
N GLN A 70 5.96 13.03 -11.92
CA GLN A 70 4.66 12.55 -11.42
C GLN A 70 4.58 11.01 -11.33
N TRP A 71 5.56 10.40 -10.65
CA TRP A 71 5.74 8.95 -10.60
C TRP A 71 5.05 8.23 -9.43
N ARG A 72 4.12 8.90 -8.76
CA ARG A 72 3.26 8.29 -7.77
C ARG A 72 1.83 8.25 -8.28
N PHE A 73 1.26 7.05 -8.38
CA PHE A 73 -0.09 6.81 -8.87
C PHE A 73 -0.99 6.34 -7.73
N PHE A 74 -2.22 6.84 -7.67
CA PHE A 74 -3.19 6.46 -6.65
C PHE A 74 -4.62 6.72 -7.10
N ILE A 75 -5.59 6.09 -6.43
CA ILE A 75 -7.01 6.32 -6.69
C ILE A 75 -7.40 7.68 -6.09
N LYS A 76 -7.95 8.58 -6.92
CA LYS A 76 -8.40 9.90 -6.50
C LYS A 76 -9.51 9.80 -5.45
N GLY A 77 -9.42 10.60 -4.38
CA GLY A 77 -10.40 10.61 -3.29
C GLY A 77 -10.38 9.39 -2.36
N ASN A 78 -9.46 8.43 -2.57
CA ASN A 78 -9.38 7.24 -1.72
C ASN A 78 -8.79 7.57 -0.35
N GLU A 79 -9.58 7.41 0.71
CA GLU A 79 -9.25 7.70 2.10
C GLU A 79 -8.12 6.84 2.70
N PHE A 80 -7.73 5.75 2.02
CA PHE A 80 -6.65 4.85 2.43
C PHE A 80 -5.29 5.22 1.83
N VAL A 81 -5.24 6.21 0.93
CA VAL A 81 -3.99 6.70 0.34
C VAL A 81 -3.21 7.51 1.38
N SER A 82 -1.90 7.24 1.50
CA SER A 82 -1.02 8.04 2.37
C SER A 82 -0.94 9.48 1.86
N LYS A 83 -0.72 10.44 2.76
CA LYS A 83 -0.40 11.81 2.35
C LYS A 83 1.09 11.95 2.10
#